data_AF-A0A3P7FXD0-F1
#
_entry.id   AF-A0A3P7FXD0-F1
#
_cell.length_a   1.000
_cell.length_b   1.000
_cell.length_c   1.000
_cell.angle_alpha   90.00
_cell.angle_beta   90.00
_cell.angle_gamma   90.00
#
_symmetry.space_group_name_H-M   'P 1'
#
loop_
_entity.id
_entity.type
_entity.pdbx_description
1 polymer ?
#
loop_
_entity_poly.entity_id
_entity_poly.type
_entity_poly.pdbx_seq_one_letter_code
_entity_poly.pdbx_strand_id
1 'polypeptide(L)'
;MVSMISRIFPLIRCSYSSTTTTTAIGPFYDIIIIGGGMVGNAMACSLGLNQYFKSKKVLVLDSAEIKAPTKDSPYGNRVTAVSPPSILLFQSMIKLTYFT
;
A
#
# COMPACT_ATOMS: atom_id res chain seq x y z
N MET A 1 21.41 -7.44 -20.44
CA MET A 1 20.31 -6.56 -20.92
C MET A 1 19.04 -6.99 -20.21
N VAL A 2 18.38 -6.30 -19.29
CA VAL A 2 18.65 -5.15 -18.42
C VAL A 2 18.31 -5.67 -17.02
N SER A 3 19.32 -5.90 -16.19
CA SER A 3 19.15 -6.12 -14.75
C SER A 3 19.13 -4.73 -14.12
N MET A 4 17.95 -4.22 -13.76
CA MET A 4 17.82 -2.90 -13.16
C MET A 4 16.61 -2.87 -12.22
N ILE A 5 16.84 -2.28 -11.04
CA ILE A 5 15.87 -1.98 -9.98
C ILE A 5 15.72 -3.10 -8.94
N SER A 6 16.85 -3.47 -8.34
CA SER A 6 16.91 -3.62 -6.88
C SER A 6 16.83 -2.22 -6.24
N ARG A 7 15.63 -1.78 -5.86
CA ARG A 7 15.42 -0.68 -4.90
C ARG A 7 14.28 -1.13 -3.99
N ILE A 8 14.60 -1.86 -2.93
CA ILE A 8 14.71 -1.31 -1.58
C ILE A 8 13.43 -0.53 -1.23
N PHE A 9 12.36 -1.26 -0.95
CA PHE A 9 11.48 -0.83 0.14
C PHE A 9 12.14 -1.37 1.41
N PRO A 10 12.57 -0.51 2.34
CA PRO A 10 13.04 -0.99 3.62
C PRO A 10 11.87 -1.73 4.27
N LEU A 11 12.13 -2.97 4.68
CA LEU A 11 11.38 -3.56 5.79
C LEU A 11 11.32 -2.47 6.86
N ILE A 12 10.12 -1.98 7.17
CA ILE A 12 9.91 -0.98 8.19
C ILE A 12 10.37 -1.60 9.50
N ARG A 13 11.63 -1.31 9.82
CA ARG A 13 12.23 -1.39 11.13
C ARG A 13 11.36 -0.51 12.01
N CYS A 14 10.55 -1.11 12.87
CA CYS A 14 9.88 -0.41 13.96
C CYS A 14 10.93 0.35 14.77
N SER A 15 11.09 1.64 14.50
CA SER A 15 11.85 2.56 15.33
C SER A 15 10.80 3.40 16.07
N TYR A 16 10.36 2.89 17.22
CA TYR A 16 9.52 3.63 18.15
C TYR A 16 10.41 4.51 19.01
N SER A 17 10.33 5.82 18.83
CA SER A 17 10.79 6.81 19.80
C SER A 17 9.63 7.74 20.09
N SER A 18 8.81 7.38 21.05
CA SER A 18 7.91 8.32 21.72
C SER A 18 7.82 7.90 23.17
N THR A 19 8.46 8.68 24.03
CA THR A 19 8.37 8.60 25.48
C THR A 19 6.95 8.90 25.93
N THR A 20 6.12 7.88 26.11
CA THR A 20 4.96 7.91 27.00
C THR A 20 4.66 6.51 27.49
N THR A 21 4.87 6.34 28.80
CA THR A 21 4.57 5.16 29.61
C THR A 21 3.09 4.81 29.57
N THR A 22 2.69 3.85 28.72
CA THR A 22 1.37 3.20 28.79
C THR A 22 1.52 1.71 28.48
N THR A 23 1.67 0.92 29.55
CA THR A 23 1.29 -0.49 29.72
C THR A 23 1.05 -1.31 28.44
N ALA A 24 2.10 -1.76 27.73
CA ALA A 24 2.09 -2.86 26.73
C ALA A 24 0.83 -3.04 25.84
N ILE A 25 0.20 -1.94 25.41
CA ILE A 25 -0.88 -1.98 24.43
C ILE A 25 -0.22 -1.88 23.06
N GLY A 26 -0.47 -2.84 22.17
CA GLY A 26 0.15 -2.90 20.85
C GLY A 26 -0.01 -1.59 20.05
N PRO A 27 0.75 -1.42 18.95
CA PRO A 27 0.68 -0.19 18.16
C PRO A 27 -0.75 0.06 17.68
N PHE A 28 -1.34 1.18 18.11
CA PHE A 28 -2.61 1.66 17.59
C PHE A 28 -2.44 2.21 16.18
N TYR A 29 -3.46 2.01 15.35
CA TYR A 29 -3.60 2.60 14.03
C TYR A 29 -4.80 3.55 14.03
N ASP A 30 -4.70 4.68 13.34
CA ASP A 30 -5.81 5.61 13.18
C ASP A 30 -6.83 5.07 12.16
N ILE A 31 -6.36 4.34 11.16
CA ILE A 31 -7.17 3.83 10.05
C ILE A 31 -6.77 2.38 9.77
N ILE A 32 -7.77 1.50 9.66
CA ILE A 32 -7.59 0.10 9.28
C ILE A 32 -8.41 -0.16 8.02
N ILE A 33 -7.74 -0.63 6.97
CA ILE A 33 -8.34 -1.06 5.71
C ILE A 33 -8.34 -2.59 5.70
N ILE A 34 -9.53 -3.19 5.67
CA ILE A 34 -9.69 -4.64 5.54
C ILE A 34 -9.89 -4.98 4.05
N GLY A 35 -8.95 -5.75 3.49
CA GLY A 35 -8.88 -6.15 2.09
C GLY A 35 -7.83 -5.36 1.30
N GLY A 36 -6.73 -6.01 0.94
CA GLY A 36 -5.59 -5.46 0.17
C GLY A 36 -5.69 -5.73 -1.34
N GLY A 37 -6.92 -5.79 -1.87
CA GLY A 37 -7.17 -5.85 -3.31
C GLY A 37 -6.94 -4.50 -4.01
N MET A 38 -7.42 -4.38 -5.25
CA MET A 38 -7.29 -3.14 -6.04
C MET A 38 -7.81 -1.91 -5.30
N VAL A 39 -9.01 -2.00 -4.72
CA VAL A 39 -9.66 -0.87 -4.03
C VAL A 39 -8.94 -0.51 -2.73
N GLY A 40 -8.57 -1.51 -1.92
CA GLY A 40 -7.89 -1.28 -0.64
C GLY A 40 -6.52 -0.66 -0.82
N ASN A 41 -5.72 -1.14 -1.78
CA ASN A 41 -4.43 -0.55 -2.10
C ASN A 41 -4.56 0.86 -2.71
N ALA A 42 -5.55 1.09 -3.57
CA ALA A 42 -5.83 2.43 -4.09
C ALA A 42 -6.19 3.41 -2.96
N MET A 43 -7.01 2.97 -2.00
CA MET A 43 -7.36 3.76 -0.82
C MET A 43 -6.14 4.03 0.06
N ALA A 44 -5.34 3.01 0.36
CA ALA A 44 -4.13 3.14 1.18
C ALA A 44 -3.13 4.13 0.54
N CYS A 45 -2.94 4.04 -0.78
CA CYS A 45 -2.12 4.98 -1.52
C CYS A 45 -2.68 6.41 -1.46
N SER A 46 -3.99 6.56 -1.67
CA SER A 46 -4.67 7.86 -1.60
C SER A 46 -4.49 8.53 -0.24
N LEU A 47 -4.67 7.77 0.85
CA LEU A 47 -4.47 8.25 2.22
C LEU A 47 -3.01 8.60 2.48
N GLY A 48 -2.06 7.75 2.06
CA GLY A 48 -0.63 7.98 2.25
C GLY A 48 -0.09 9.23 1.53
N LEU A 49 -0.72 9.61 0.41
CA LEU A 49 -0.38 10.81 -0.36
C LEU A 49 -1.12 12.07 0.11
N ASN A 50 -2.14 11.93 0.96
CA ASN A 50 -2.95 13.04 1.41
C ASN A 50 -2.31 13.73 2.62
N GLN A 51 -2.05 15.03 2.52
CA GLN A 51 -1.39 15.83 3.56
C GLN A 51 -2.12 15.79 4.91
N TYR A 52 -3.45 15.68 4.90
CA TYR A 52 -4.24 15.60 6.14
C TYR A 52 -4.03 14.27 6.91
N PHE A 53 -3.52 13.24 6.25
CA PHE A 53 -3.26 11.92 6.82
C PHE A 53 -1.77 11.64 7.04
N LYS A 54 -0.87 12.60 6.79
CA LYS A 54 0.59 12.42 6.93
C LYS A 54 1.03 11.99 8.33
N SER A 55 0.29 12.40 9.37
CA SER A 55 0.55 12.00 10.77
C SER A 55 -0.27 10.79 11.23
N LYS A 56 -1.08 10.19 10.34
CA LYS A 56 -1.99 9.10 10.66
C LYS A 56 -1.37 7.77 10.30
N LYS A 57 -1.52 6.79 11.20
CA LYS A 57 -1.07 5.41 10.96
C LYS A 57 -2.18 4.66 10.24
N VAL A 58 -1.88 4.21 9.02
CA VAL A 58 -2.80 3.41 8.18
C VAL A 58 -2.30 1.97 8.13
N LEU A 59 -3.14 1.01 8.52
CA LEU A 59 -2.90 -0.42 8.38
C LEU A 59 -3.77 -0.99 7.27
N VAL A 60 -3.18 -1.79 6.38
CA VAL A 60 -3.92 -2.63 5.43
C VAL A 60 -3.79 -4.08 5.87
N LEU A 61 -4.92 -4.74 6.10
CA LEU A 61 -4.99 -6.16 6.42
C LEU A 61 -5.58 -6.92 5.24
N ASP A 62 -4.88 -7.92 4.73
CA ASP A 62 -5.40 -8.86 3.75
C ASP A 62 -5.21 -10.29 4.28
N SER A 63 -6.19 -11.15 4.07
CA SER A 63 -6.10 -12.57 4.42
C SER A 63 -5.45 -13.40 3.31
N ALA A 64 -5.38 -12.85 2.09
CA ALA A 64 -4.79 -13.53 0.96
C ALA A 64 -3.26 -13.58 1.09
N GLU A 65 -2.70 -14.76 0.81
CA GLU A 65 -1.26 -14.92 0.63
C GLU A 65 -0.82 -14.16 -0.64
N ILE A 66 0.25 -13.37 -0.53
CA ILE A 66 0.82 -12.65 -1.68
C ILE A 66 1.51 -13.68 -2.59
N LYS A 67 0.83 -14.04 -3.68
CA LYS A 67 1.37 -14.94 -4.71
C LYS A 67 1.75 -14.14 -5.94
N ALA A 68 2.97 -14.34 -6.42
CA ALA A 68 3.35 -13.85 -7.74
C ALA A 68 2.46 -14.52 -8.80
N PRO A 69 2.05 -13.80 -9.87
CA PRO A 69 1.37 -14.42 -11.00
C PRO A 69 2.23 -15.56 -11.57
N THR A 70 1.72 -16.78 -11.53
CA THR A 70 2.36 -17.93 -12.17
C THR A 70 1.83 -18.05 -13.60
N LYS A 71 2.73 -18.32 -14.57
CA LYS A 71 2.32 -18.50 -15.98
C LYS A 71 1.41 -19.71 -16.16
N ASP A 72 1.51 -20.70 -15.27
CA ASP A 72 0.83 -21.98 -15.36
C ASP A 72 -0.50 -22.03 -14.59
N SER A 73 -1.02 -20.87 -14.15
CA SER A 73 -2.32 -20.82 -13.48
C SER A 73 -3.44 -21.20 -14.45
N PRO A 74 -4.38 -22.09 -14.06
CA PRO A 74 -5.48 -22.53 -14.94
C PRO A 74 -6.41 -21.37 -15.32
N TYR A 75 -6.47 -20.37 -14.45
CA TYR A 75 -6.99 -19.05 -14.77
C TYR A 75 -5.77 -18.23 -15.18
N GLY A 76 -5.67 -17.80 -16.43
CA GLY A 76 -4.56 -16.93 -16.88
C GLY A 76 -4.44 -15.65 -16.03
N ASN A 77 -3.54 -14.74 -16.41
CA ASN A 77 -3.36 -13.49 -15.68
C ASN A 77 -4.70 -12.84 -15.30
N ARG A 78 -4.90 -12.56 -14.01
CA ARG A 78 -6.11 -11.86 -13.55
C ARG A 78 -6.13 -10.48 -14.20
N VAL A 79 -7.12 -10.24 -15.04
CA VAL A 79 -7.40 -8.93 -15.64
C VAL A 79 -8.61 -8.30 -14.94
N THR A 80 -8.68 -6.97 -14.94
CA THR A 80 -9.83 -6.24 -14.40
C THR A 80 -10.12 -5.04 -15.29
N ALA A 81 -11.39 -4.78 -15.56
CA ALA A 81 -11.81 -3.58 -16.28
C ALA A 81 -11.64 -2.35 -15.36
N VAL A 82 -10.96 -1.33 -15.86
CA VAL A 82 -10.71 -0.08 -15.13
C VAL A 82 -11.47 1.04 -15.84
N SER A 83 -12.35 1.73 -15.12
CA SER A 83 -13.13 2.84 -15.69
C SER A 83 -12.26 4.10 -15.86
N PRO A 84 -12.64 5.05 -16.75
CA PRO A 84 -11.87 6.28 -16.93
C PRO A 84 -11.60 7.06 -15.63
N PRO A 85 -12.54 7.20 -14.67
CA PRO A 85 -12.24 7.82 -13.37
C PRO A 85 -11.17 7.08 -12.56
N SER A 86 -11.16 5.75 -12.58
CA SER A 86 -10.12 4.96 -11.90
C SER A 86 -8.74 5.16 -12.54
N ILE A 87 -8.67 5.33 -13.86
CA ILE A 87 -7.42 5.69 -14.56
C ILE A 87 -6.92 7.06 -14.08
N LEU A 88 -7.81 8.06 -13.99
CA LEU A 88 -7.46 9.40 -13.50
C LEU A 88 -6.93 9.35 -12.06
N LEU A 89 -7.55 8.54 -11.19
CA LEU A 89 -7.09 8.33 -9.81
C LEU A 89 -5.67 7.73 -9.78
N PHE A 90 -5.40 6.68 -10.58
CA PHE A 90 -4.06 6.09 -10.61
C PHE A 90 -3.01 7.05 -11.18
N GLN A 91 -3.37 7.83 -12.20
CA GLN A 91 -2.48 8.85 -12.75
C GLN A 91 -2.14 9.95 -11.73
N SER A 92 -3.08 10.36 -10.88
CA SER A 92 -2.80 11.37 -9.84
C SER A 92 -1.86 10.83 -8.77
N MET A 93 -1.98 9.55 -8.41
CA MET A 93 -1.07 8.87 -7.46
C MET A 93 0.35 8.72 -8.02
N ILE A 94 0.47 8.30 -9.29
CA ILE A 94 1.77 8.10 -9.95
C ILE A 94 2.52 9.42 -10.10
N LYS A 95 1.84 10.51 -10.51
CA LYS A 95 2.48 11.83 -10.71
C LYS A 95 3.12 12.36 -9.43
N LEU A 96 2.53 12.06 -8.26
CA LEU A 96 3.08 12.50 -6.98
C LEU A 96 4.35 11.74 -6.60
N THR A 97 4.51 10.48 -7.02
CA THR A 97 5.70 9.67 -6.73
C THR A 97 6.93 10.09 -7.53
N TYR A 98 6.78 10.75 -8.69
CA TYR A 98 7.91 11.20 -9.52
C TYR A 98 8.35 12.65 -9.25
N PHE A 99 7.63 13.41 -8.42
CA PHE A 99 7.91 14.83 -8.12
C PHE A 99 8.25 15.13 -6.66
N THR A 100 8.37 14.11 -5.79
CA THR A 100 8.82 14.21 -4.39
C THR A 100 10.03 13.31 -4.19
#